data_AF-G6EJC0-F1
#
_entry.id   AF-G6EJC0-F1
#
_cell.length_a   1.000
_cell.length_b   1.000
_cell.length_c   1.000
_cell.angle_alpha   90.00
_cell.angle_beta   90.00
_cell.angle_gamma   90.00
#
_symmetry.space_group_name_H-M   'P 1'
#
loop_
_entity.id
_entity.type
_entity.pdbx_description
1 polymer ?
#
loop_
_entity_poly.entity_id
_entity_poly.type
_entity_poly.pdbx_seq_one_letter_code
_entity_poly.pdbx_strand_id
1 'polypeptide(L)'
;MNSAAGIARPEDLIGRRVGVPEYGMTAAVWARGLLKHEYGVGPEDINWVTGGLTGPGRKPLVNLDLPKIRIEHEVERGLNDLLLEGAIDALIAPQVPPALLAGDPRLAYLFADVPAVEREYYKKTRIFPIMHTVVIRRDVYERDPWIAANLFEAFVKAKNLCLADLTIDEPTTVSVPWIQHHVAATKRLFGEDFWPYGVEPNRATIEALCRFLYEQEITQRLVGVDELFAETFQSAPARL
;
A
#
# COMPACT_ATOMS: atom_id res chain seq x y z
N MET A 1 3.25 -10.91 -12.73
CA MET A 1 3.90 -10.77 -14.04
C MET A 1 3.44 -11.88 -14.95
N ASN A 2 3.41 -11.63 -16.27
CA ASN A 2 3.27 -12.68 -17.27
C ASN A 2 4.59 -13.47 -17.33
N SER A 3 4.52 -14.79 -17.20
CA SER A 3 5.69 -15.68 -17.14
C SER A 3 6.51 -15.70 -18.43
N ALA A 4 5.92 -15.33 -19.58
CA ALA A 4 6.61 -15.23 -20.87
C ALA A 4 7.27 -13.86 -21.12
N ALA A 5 7.08 -12.87 -20.23
CA ALA A 5 7.60 -11.51 -20.43
C ALA A 5 9.13 -11.39 -20.23
N GLY A 6 9.79 -12.44 -19.72
CA GLY A 6 11.22 -12.43 -19.44
C GLY A 6 11.61 -11.50 -18.28
N ILE A 7 10.72 -11.34 -17.29
CA ILE A 7 10.96 -10.57 -16.07
C ILE A 7 11.37 -11.54 -14.96
N ALA A 8 12.59 -11.40 -14.44
CA ALA A 8 13.11 -12.21 -13.34
C ALA A 8 13.45 -11.38 -12.09
N ARG A 9 13.65 -10.08 -12.25
CA ARG A 9 13.97 -9.13 -11.18
C ARG A 9 13.32 -7.76 -11.42
N PRO A 10 13.20 -6.91 -10.39
CA PRO A 10 12.55 -5.61 -10.52
C PRO A 10 13.10 -4.72 -11.65
N GLU A 11 14.41 -4.74 -11.90
CA GLU A 11 15.08 -3.95 -12.93
C GLU A 11 14.62 -4.31 -14.36
N ASP A 12 14.13 -5.54 -14.56
CA ASP A 12 13.62 -5.98 -15.86
C ASP A 12 12.26 -5.32 -16.23
N LEU A 13 11.67 -4.55 -15.30
CA LEU A 13 10.47 -3.73 -15.54
C LEU A 13 10.77 -2.47 -16.37
N ILE A 14 12.04 -2.05 -16.47
CA ILE A 14 12.43 -0.89 -17.29
C ILE A 14 12.00 -1.13 -18.75
N GLY A 15 11.26 -0.18 -19.31
CA GLY A 15 10.68 -0.21 -20.65
C GLY A 15 9.45 -1.10 -20.82
N ARG A 16 9.02 -1.82 -19.78
CA ARG A 16 7.87 -2.75 -19.84
C ARG A 16 6.54 -2.04 -19.75
N ARG A 17 5.50 -2.74 -20.21
CA ARG A 17 4.10 -2.32 -20.07
C ARG A 17 3.54 -2.88 -18.77
N VAL A 18 3.25 -2.02 -17.80
CA VAL A 18 2.80 -2.44 -16.46
C VAL A 18 1.41 -1.92 -16.18
N GLY A 19 0.49 -2.84 -15.91
CA GLY A 19 -0.87 -2.53 -15.51
C GLY A 19 -0.95 -1.96 -14.09
N VAL A 20 -1.83 -0.99 -13.89
CA VAL A 20 -2.15 -0.42 -12.57
C VAL A 20 -3.59 0.08 -12.56
N PRO A 21 -4.51 -0.43 -11.71
CA PRO A 21 -5.92 -0.04 -11.75
C PRO A 21 -6.19 1.47 -11.70
N GLU A 22 -5.39 2.19 -10.92
CA GLU A 22 -5.43 3.64 -10.78
C GLU A 22 -3.99 4.12 -10.56
N TYR A 23 -3.51 5.07 -11.37
CA TYR A 23 -2.11 5.47 -11.27
C TYR A 23 -1.77 6.04 -9.88
N GLY A 24 -2.65 6.87 -9.32
CA GLY A 24 -2.47 7.54 -8.04
C GLY A 24 -2.90 6.76 -6.80
N MET A 25 -3.36 5.50 -6.91
CA MET A 25 -3.79 4.76 -5.70
C MET A 25 -2.62 4.46 -4.76
N THR A 26 -2.89 4.45 -3.46
CA THR A 26 -1.89 4.26 -2.40
C THR A 26 -1.00 3.03 -2.60
N ALA A 27 -1.57 1.88 -2.99
CA ALA A 27 -0.80 0.66 -3.25
C ALA A 27 0.24 0.85 -4.38
N ALA A 28 -0.14 1.57 -5.45
CA ALA A 28 0.77 1.84 -6.56
C ALA A 28 1.86 2.85 -6.18
N VAL A 29 1.51 3.85 -5.36
CA VAL A 29 2.49 4.81 -4.81
C VAL A 29 3.54 4.09 -3.98
N TRP A 30 3.12 3.19 -3.08
CA TRP A 30 4.04 2.39 -2.27
C TRP A 30 4.90 1.47 -3.13
N ALA A 31 4.30 0.74 -4.08
CA ALA A 31 5.03 -0.16 -4.95
C ALA A 31 6.09 0.57 -5.80
N ARG A 32 5.76 1.74 -6.38
CA ARG A 32 6.74 2.55 -7.12
C ARG A 32 7.80 3.17 -6.20
N GLY A 33 7.43 3.57 -4.99
CA GLY A 33 8.39 4.01 -3.97
C GLY A 33 9.40 2.92 -3.63
N LEU A 34 8.93 1.69 -3.41
CA LEU A 34 9.78 0.51 -3.23
C LEU A 34 10.69 0.29 -4.44
N LEU A 35 10.14 0.22 -5.65
CA LEU A 35 10.89 0.00 -6.89
C LEU A 35 12.01 1.04 -7.09
N LYS A 36 11.70 2.33 -6.85
CA LYS A 36 12.65 3.42 -7.00
C LYS A 36 13.76 3.39 -5.96
N HIS A 37 13.41 3.25 -4.68
CA HIS A 37 14.37 3.39 -3.58
C HIS A 37 15.18 2.11 -3.31
N GLU A 38 14.61 0.93 -3.58
CA GLU A 38 15.28 -0.36 -3.32
C GLU A 38 15.93 -0.96 -4.57
N TYR A 39 15.40 -0.67 -5.76
CA TYR A 39 15.85 -1.30 -7.01
C TYR A 39 16.26 -0.30 -8.10
N GLY A 40 16.18 1.01 -7.83
CA GLY A 40 16.56 2.04 -8.80
C GLY A 40 15.65 2.14 -10.02
N VAL A 41 14.43 1.59 -9.97
CA VAL A 41 13.47 1.61 -11.08
C VAL A 41 12.47 2.75 -10.86
N GLY A 42 12.59 3.80 -11.67
CA GLY A 42 11.74 4.98 -11.61
C GLY A 42 10.37 4.77 -12.27
N PRO A 43 9.34 5.54 -11.87
CA PRO A 43 8.06 5.58 -12.58
C PRO A 43 8.20 5.93 -14.08
N GLU A 44 9.13 6.81 -14.43
CA GLU A 44 9.44 7.25 -15.80
C GLU A 44 10.04 6.16 -16.69
N ASP A 45 10.62 5.12 -16.07
CA ASP A 45 11.22 3.99 -16.77
C ASP A 45 10.17 3.01 -17.28
N ILE A 46 8.93 3.08 -16.81
CA ILE A 46 7.85 2.12 -17.07
C ILE A 46 6.76 2.75 -17.95
N ASN A 47 6.19 1.95 -18.86
CA ASN A 47 5.00 2.32 -19.62
C ASN A 47 3.75 1.86 -18.87
N TRP A 48 2.95 2.78 -18.34
CA TRP A 48 1.83 2.45 -17.46
C TRP A 48 0.52 2.27 -18.22
N VAL A 49 -0.22 1.22 -17.86
CA VAL A 49 -1.55 0.94 -18.40
C VAL A 49 -2.56 0.97 -17.27
N THR A 50 -3.46 1.94 -17.27
CA THR A 50 -4.56 2.02 -16.32
C THR A 50 -5.82 1.36 -16.85
N GLY A 51 -6.70 0.87 -15.97
CA GLY A 51 -7.93 0.18 -16.40
C GLY A 51 -8.60 -0.60 -15.28
N GLY A 52 -9.76 -1.19 -15.57
CA GLY A 52 -10.43 -2.06 -14.59
C GLY A 52 -9.71 -3.39 -14.44
N LEU A 53 -9.64 -3.93 -13.22
CA LEU A 53 -8.89 -5.18 -12.98
C LEU A 53 -9.48 -6.37 -13.74
N THR A 54 -10.80 -6.55 -13.68
CA THR A 54 -11.51 -7.73 -14.21
C THR A 54 -12.44 -7.42 -15.37
N GLY A 55 -12.50 -6.18 -15.82
CA GLY A 55 -13.38 -5.77 -16.91
C GLY A 55 -13.27 -4.27 -17.19
N PRO A 56 -13.95 -3.80 -18.25
CA PRO A 56 -13.93 -2.40 -18.64
C PRO A 56 -14.66 -1.48 -17.64
N GLY A 57 -14.58 -0.18 -17.90
CA GLY A 57 -15.46 0.81 -17.26
C GLY A 57 -14.93 1.46 -15.97
N ARG A 58 -13.75 1.08 -15.49
CA ARG A 58 -13.07 1.84 -14.43
C ARG A 58 -12.58 3.15 -15.00
N LYS A 59 -13.13 4.27 -14.52
CA LYS A 59 -12.67 5.61 -14.88
C LYS A 59 -11.64 6.10 -13.86
N PRO A 60 -10.63 6.89 -14.29
CA PRO A 60 -9.74 7.57 -13.35
C PRO A 60 -10.56 8.44 -12.39
N LEU A 61 -10.26 8.35 -11.10
CA LEU A 61 -10.90 9.17 -10.06
C LEU A 61 -10.33 10.58 -10.02
N VAL A 62 -9.05 10.72 -10.40
CA VAL A 62 -8.33 11.99 -10.43
C VAL A 62 -7.61 12.11 -11.77
N ASN A 63 -7.74 13.26 -12.42
CA ASN A 63 -6.94 13.58 -13.59
C ASN A 63 -5.57 14.09 -13.12
N LEU A 64 -4.52 13.28 -13.33
CA LEU A 64 -3.15 13.63 -12.95
C LEU A 64 -2.42 14.17 -14.18
N ASP A 65 -1.82 15.36 -14.06
CA ASP A 65 -0.95 15.95 -15.08
C ASP A 65 0.50 15.58 -14.77
N LEU A 66 1.00 14.53 -15.44
CA LEU A 66 2.30 13.92 -15.18
C LEU A 66 3.13 13.89 -16.47
N PRO A 67 3.76 15.01 -16.87
CA PRO A 67 4.34 15.18 -18.20
C PRO A 67 5.50 14.22 -18.50
N LYS A 68 6.15 13.67 -17.47
CA LYS A 68 7.26 12.72 -17.62
C LYS A 68 6.81 11.25 -17.62
N ILE A 69 5.55 10.98 -17.28
CA ILE A 69 5.05 9.63 -17.10
C ILE A 69 4.15 9.26 -18.27
N ARG A 70 4.47 8.15 -18.93
CA ARG A 70 3.64 7.59 -20.00
C ARG A 70 2.54 6.74 -19.40
N ILE A 71 1.30 7.22 -19.49
CA ILE A 71 0.11 6.53 -19.01
C ILE A 71 -0.88 6.39 -20.17
N GLU A 72 -1.26 5.16 -20.50
CA GLU A 72 -2.42 4.87 -21.33
C GLU A 72 -3.58 4.35 -20.46
N HIS A 73 -4.81 4.51 -20.94
CA HIS A 73 -6.01 4.02 -20.25
C HIS A 73 -6.72 3.00 -21.12
N GLU A 74 -6.78 1.76 -20.65
CA GLU A 74 -7.53 0.66 -21.26
C GLU A 74 -9.01 0.80 -20.90
N VAL A 75 -9.86 0.77 -21.94
CA VAL A 75 -11.30 1.04 -21.83
C VAL A 75 -12.17 -0.15 -22.22
N GLU A 76 -11.63 -1.11 -22.99
CA GLU A 76 -12.38 -2.23 -23.55
C GLU A 76 -12.20 -3.52 -22.74
N ARG A 77 -11.00 -3.74 -22.17
CA ARG A 77 -10.63 -5.00 -21.52
C ARG A 77 -10.23 -4.83 -20.05
N GLY A 78 -10.22 -5.94 -19.32
CA GLY A 78 -9.69 -5.99 -17.96
C GLY A 78 -8.16 -6.18 -17.95
N LEU A 79 -7.48 -5.55 -16.99
CA LEU A 79 -6.03 -5.69 -16.81
C LEU A 79 -5.60 -7.15 -16.57
N ASN A 80 -6.45 -7.98 -15.95
CA ASN A 80 -6.23 -9.42 -15.81
C ASN A 80 -6.05 -10.10 -17.17
N ASP A 81 -6.93 -9.80 -18.12
CA ASP A 81 -6.94 -10.43 -19.44
C ASP A 81 -5.77 -9.92 -20.27
N LEU A 82 -5.50 -8.61 -20.22
CA LEU A 82 -4.29 -8.04 -20.83
C LEU A 82 -3.01 -8.71 -20.33
N LEU A 83 -2.94 -8.99 -19.02
CA LEU A 83 -1.78 -9.65 -18.43
C LEU A 83 -1.66 -11.09 -18.91
N LEU A 84 -2.76 -11.84 -19.00
CA LEU A 84 -2.76 -13.21 -19.51
C LEU A 84 -2.37 -13.30 -20.99
N GLU A 85 -2.84 -12.35 -21.79
CA GLU A 85 -2.57 -12.25 -23.23
C GLU A 85 -1.16 -11.72 -23.54
N GLY A 86 -0.46 -11.19 -22.53
CA GLY A 86 0.86 -10.55 -22.72
C GLY A 86 0.79 -9.16 -23.36
N ALA A 87 -0.40 -8.55 -23.40
CA ALA A 87 -0.58 -7.16 -23.82
C ALA A 87 -0.02 -6.16 -22.77
N ILE A 88 0.09 -6.60 -21.51
CA ILE A 88 0.92 -6.02 -20.47
C ILE A 88 1.83 -7.10 -19.87
N ASP A 89 3.04 -6.73 -19.48
CA ASP A 89 4.08 -7.63 -19.00
C ASP A 89 3.94 -7.92 -17.48
N ALA A 90 3.48 -6.92 -16.72
CA ALA A 90 3.28 -7.03 -15.28
C ALA A 90 2.06 -6.21 -14.82
N LEU A 91 1.66 -6.42 -13.56
CA LEU A 91 0.52 -5.76 -12.94
C LEU A 91 0.88 -5.42 -11.49
N ILE A 92 0.61 -4.18 -11.09
CA ILE A 92 0.64 -3.71 -9.70
C ILE A 92 -0.81 -3.41 -9.29
N ALA A 93 -1.38 -4.24 -8.43
CA ALA A 93 -2.76 -4.11 -7.97
C ALA A 93 -2.90 -4.50 -6.48
N PRO A 94 -3.82 -3.87 -5.73
CA PRO A 94 -4.07 -4.24 -4.34
C PRO A 94 -4.82 -5.58 -4.23
N GLN A 95 -5.63 -5.92 -5.23
CA GLN A 95 -6.23 -7.25 -5.33
C GLN A 95 -5.37 -8.16 -6.21
N VAL A 96 -5.21 -9.41 -5.76
CA VAL A 96 -4.61 -10.47 -6.59
C VAL A 96 -5.49 -10.66 -7.83
N PRO A 97 -4.94 -10.62 -9.05
CA PRO A 97 -5.73 -10.83 -10.26
C PRO A 97 -6.35 -12.24 -10.25
N PRO A 98 -7.60 -12.42 -10.69
CA PRO A 98 -8.31 -13.71 -10.59
C PRO A 98 -7.54 -14.90 -11.16
N ALA A 99 -6.83 -14.71 -12.28
CA ALA A 99 -6.09 -15.81 -12.88
C ALA A 99 -4.89 -16.27 -12.04
N LEU A 100 -4.18 -15.34 -11.36
CA LEU A 100 -3.11 -15.72 -10.43
C LEU A 100 -3.69 -16.39 -9.19
N LEU A 101 -4.83 -15.92 -8.69
CA LEU A 101 -5.53 -16.54 -7.56
C LEU A 101 -6.00 -17.96 -7.89
N ALA A 102 -6.40 -18.22 -9.14
CA ALA A 102 -6.77 -19.54 -9.64
C ALA A 102 -5.55 -20.44 -9.95
N GLY A 103 -4.32 -19.95 -9.78
CA GLY A 103 -3.10 -20.72 -10.05
C GLY A 103 -2.77 -20.88 -11.52
N ASP A 104 -3.21 -19.97 -12.39
CA ASP A 104 -2.88 -20.02 -13.82
C ASP A 104 -1.36 -19.90 -14.01
N PRO A 105 -0.69 -20.90 -14.63
CA PRO A 105 0.78 -20.95 -14.71
C PRO A 105 1.38 -19.88 -15.61
N ARG A 106 0.56 -19.18 -16.42
CA ARG A 106 1.02 -18.05 -17.23
C ARG A 106 1.33 -16.82 -16.39
N LEU A 107 0.90 -16.78 -15.13
CA LEU A 107 1.16 -15.68 -14.21
C LEU A 107 2.00 -16.14 -13.03
N ALA A 108 2.89 -15.27 -12.57
CA ALA A 108 3.68 -15.48 -11.36
C ALA A 108 3.82 -14.17 -10.56
N TYR A 109 4.16 -14.28 -9.28
CA TYR A 109 4.66 -13.14 -8.51
C TYR A 109 6.08 -12.77 -8.96
N LEU A 110 6.42 -11.48 -8.91
CA LEU A 110 7.77 -11.00 -9.19
C LEU A 110 8.78 -11.56 -8.19
N PHE A 111 8.40 -11.62 -6.93
CA PHE A 111 9.17 -12.23 -5.86
C PHE A 111 8.61 -13.61 -5.54
N ALA A 112 9.44 -14.64 -5.60
CA ALA A 112 9.02 -16.02 -5.33
C ALA A 112 8.59 -16.23 -3.86
N ASP A 113 9.32 -15.62 -2.91
CA ASP A 113 9.00 -15.62 -1.48
C ASP A 113 8.64 -14.20 -1.03
N VAL A 114 7.38 -13.82 -1.30
CA VAL A 114 6.84 -12.50 -0.94
C VAL A 114 7.01 -12.22 0.56
N PRO A 115 6.65 -13.13 1.50
CA PRO A 115 6.83 -12.87 2.92
C PRO A 115 8.29 -12.63 3.32
N ALA A 116 9.27 -13.32 2.73
CA ALA A 116 10.67 -13.06 3.02
C ALA A 116 11.10 -11.67 2.57
N VAL A 117 10.75 -11.27 1.34
CA VAL A 117 11.09 -9.94 0.79
C VAL A 117 10.46 -8.82 1.62
N GLU A 118 9.18 -8.96 2.02
CA GLU A 118 8.50 -7.97 2.87
C GLU A 118 9.14 -7.83 4.25
N ARG A 119 9.55 -8.95 4.87
CA ARG A 119 10.24 -8.91 6.16
C ARG A 119 11.61 -8.24 6.07
N GLU A 120 12.38 -8.52 5.03
CA GLU A 120 13.68 -7.86 4.82
C GLU A 120 13.50 -6.37 4.54
N TYR A 121 12.51 -5.99 3.73
CA TYR A 121 12.15 -4.60 3.51
C TYR A 121 11.80 -3.88 4.81
N TYR A 122 10.96 -4.48 5.66
CA TYR A 122 10.60 -3.89 6.95
C TYR A 122 11.80 -3.80 7.90
N LYS A 123 12.67 -4.83 7.96
CA LYS A 123 13.89 -4.77 8.78
C LYS A 123 14.80 -3.61 8.39
N LYS A 124 14.95 -3.37 7.08
CA LYS A 124 15.81 -2.33 6.52
C LYS A 124 15.22 -0.93 6.71
N THR A 125 13.93 -0.76 6.44
CA THR A 125 13.30 0.57 6.33
C THR A 125 12.44 0.96 7.50
N ARG A 126 11.94 -0.03 8.27
CA ARG A 126 10.87 0.11 9.27
C ARG A 126 9.56 0.67 8.69
N ILE A 127 9.39 0.63 7.37
CA ILE A 127 8.17 1.07 6.69
C ILE A 127 7.21 -0.10 6.60
N PHE A 128 6.03 0.06 7.20
CA PHE A 128 4.89 -0.81 7.00
C PHE A 128 3.76 -0.01 6.31
N PRO A 129 3.48 -0.24 5.02
CA PRO A 129 2.62 0.62 4.23
C PRO A 129 1.24 0.90 4.84
N ILE A 130 0.91 2.19 5.01
CA ILE A 130 -0.41 2.63 5.47
C ILE A 130 -1.33 2.78 4.26
N MET A 131 -2.48 2.11 4.31
CA MET A 131 -3.46 2.09 3.21
C MET A 131 -4.65 3.03 3.44
N HIS A 132 -5.09 3.19 4.68
CA HIS A 132 -6.28 3.95 5.04
C HIS A 132 -6.00 4.91 6.20
N THR A 133 -6.66 6.06 6.17
CA THR A 133 -6.64 7.07 7.23
C THR A 133 -8.06 7.53 7.52
N VAL A 134 -8.34 7.89 8.77
CA VAL A 134 -9.62 8.46 9.17
C VAL A 134 -9.55 9.97 8.97
N VAL A 135 -10.50 10.52 8.21
CA VAL A 135 -10.60 11.95 7.94
C VAL A 135 -11.85 12.53 8.58
N ILE A 136 -11.73 13.74 9.14
CA ILE A 136 -12.83 14.51 9.70
C ILE A 136 -13.03 15.74 8.82
N ARG A 137 -14.28 16.03 8.46
CA ARG A 137 -14.61 17.24 7.69
C ARG A 137 -14.23 18.47 8.51
N ARG A 138 -13.59 19.46 7.85
CA ARG A 138 -12.97 20.62 8.52
C ARG A 138 -13.95 21.41 9.40
N ASP A 139 -15.15 21.68 8.90
CA ASP A 139 -16.21 22.40 9.62
C ASP A 139 -16.73 21.64 10.86
N VAL A 140 -16.76 20.31 10.82
CA VAL A 140 -17.14 19.47 11.98
C VAL A 140 -16.05 19.56 13.04
N TYR A 141 -14.77 19.47 12.64
CA TYR A 141 -13.66 19.61 13.56
C TYR A 141 -13.57 21.01 14.16
N GLU A 142 -13.81 22.07 13.39
CA GLU A 142 -13.82 23.45 13.91
C GLU A 142 -14.94 23.71 14.91
N ARG A 143 -16.12 23.13 14.67
CA ARG A 143 -17.25 23.26 15.60
C ARG A 143 -17.01 22.47 16.90
N ASP A 144 -16.49 21.25 16.77
CA ASP A 144 -16.35 20.29 17.87
C ASP A 144 -14.94 19.65 17.90
N PRO A 145 -13.86 20.39 18.27
CA PRO A 145 -12.48 19.89 18.13
C PRO A 145 -12.17 18.60 18.91
N TRP A 146 -12.87 18.37 20.01
CA TRP A 146 -12.73 17.16 20.84
C TRP A 146 -13.10 15.86 20.09
N ILE A 147 -13.84 15.94 18.97
CA ILE A 147 -14.20 14.76 18.16
C ILE A 147 -12.95 14.01 17.69
N ALA A 148 -11.87 14.72 17.37
CA ALA A 148 -10.63 14.11 16.91
C ALA A 148 -10.03 13.18 17.98
N ALA A 149 -9.88 13.66 19.22
CA ALA A 149 -9.37 12.87 20.34
C ALA A 149 -10.31 11.71 20.68
N ASN A 150 -11.62 11.96 20.76
CA ASN A 150 -12.60 10.93 21.11
C ASN A 150 -12.65 9.79 20.08
N LEU A 151 -12.61 10.11 18.78
CA LEU A 151 -12.55 9.09 17.73
C LEU A 151 -11.25 8.31 17.80
N PHE A 152 -10.12 8.98 17.99
CA PHE A 152 -8.83 8.33 18.12
C PHE A 152 -8.82 7.34 19.29
N GLU A 153 -9.25 7.76 20.48
CA GLU A 153 -9.36 6.88 21.66
C GLU A 153 -10.29 5.70 21.41
N ALA A 154 -11.46 5.93 20.79
CA ALA A 154 -12.40 4.87 20.47
C ALA A 154 -11.80 3.84 19.49
N PHE A 155 -11.07 4.28 18.47
CA PHE A 155 -10.42 3.39 17.51
C PHE A 155 -9.21 2.65 18.11
N VAL A 156 -8.42 3.30 18.96
CA VAL A 156 -7.36 2.64 19.73
C VAL A 156 -7.94 1.54 20.62
N LYS A 157 -9.04 1.84 21.33
CA LYS A 157 -9.74 0.85 22.15
C LYS A 157 -10.25 -0.33 21.32
N ALA A 158 -10.91 -0.06 20.18
CA ALA A 158 -11.40 -1.09 19.28
C ALA A 158 -10.26 -1.97 18.73
N LYS A 159 -9.15 -1.35 18.30
CA LYS A 159 -7.94 -2.07 17.88
C LYS A 159 -7.41 -2.97 19.00
N ASN A 160 -7.24 -2.44 20.20
CA ASN A 160 -6.66 -3.18 21.32
C ASN A 160 -7.51 -4.38 21.73
N LEU A 161 -8.85 -4.26 21.66
CA LEU A 161 -9.75 -5.40 21.87
C LEU A 161 -9.52 -6.49 20.81
N CYS A 162 -9.45 -6.12 19.53
CA CYS A 162 -9.17 -7.06 18.45
C CYS A 162 -7.79 -7.74 18.59
N LEU A 163 -6.75 -7.00 18.99
CA LEU A 163 -5.42 -7.57 19.19
C LEU A 163 -5.34 -8.46 20.43
N ALA A 164 -6.13 -8.18 21.48
CA ALA A 164 -6.21 -9.04 22.65
C ALA A 164 -6.85 -10.39 22.31
N ASP A 165 -7.85 -10.42 21.45
CA ASP A 165 -8.49 -11.66 20.97
C ASP A 165 -7.50 -12.60 20.26
N LEU A 166 -6.45 -12.06 19.64
CA LEU A 166 -5.38 -12.86 19.02
C LEU A 166 -4.51 -13.61 20.05
N THR A 167 -4.56 -13.24 21.32
CA THR A 167 -3.82 -13.91 22.41
C THR A 167 -4.61 -15.03 23.09
N ILE A 168 -5.86 -15.26 22.68
CA ILE A 168 -6.69 -16.33 23.22
C ILE A 168 -6.22 -17.66 22.62
N ASP A 169 -5.67 -18.53 23.47
CA ASP A 169 -5.11 -19.81 23.07
C ASP A 169 -6.19 -20.89 22.84
N GLU A 170 -7.28 -20.87 23.61
CA GLU A 170 -8.40 -21.82 23.44
C GLU A 170 -9.73 -21.23 23.97
N PRO A 171 -10.81 -21.24 23.18
CA PRO A 171 -10.83 -21.53 21.74
C PRO A 171 -10.16 -20.41 20.95
N THR A 172 -9.39 -20.75 19.92
CA THR A 172 -8.81 -19.73 19.02
C THR A 172 -9.92 -18.87 18.38
N THR A 173 -9.74 -17.56 18.37
CA THR A 173 -10.71 -16.58 17.83
C THR A 173 -10.70 -16.50 16.31
N VAL A 174 -9.61 -16.98 15.69
CA VAL A 174 -9.42 -17.05 14.24
C VAL A 174 -9.15 -18.50 13.87
N SER A 175 -9.97 -19.07 12.97
CA SER A 175 -9.89 -20.46 12.51
C SER A 175 -8.73 -20.73 11.53
N VAL A 176 -7.55 -20.20 11.83
CA VAL A 176 -6.32 -20.37 11.04
C VAL A 176 -5.35 -21.26 11.85
N PRO A 177 -4.90 -22.40 11.31
CA PRO A 177 -3.88 -23.22 11.96
C PRO A 177 -2.63 -22.41 12.32
N TRP A 178 -2.05 -22.69 13.48
CA TRP A 178 -0.83 -22.05 13.97
C TRP A 178 -0.91 -20.52 14.17
N ILE A 179 -2.11 -19.94 14.29
CA ILE A 179 -2.29 -18.49 14.50
C ILE A 179 -1.40 -17.92 15.61
N GLN A 180 -1.28 -18.61 16.75
CA GLN A 180 -0.41 -18.17 17.85
C GLN A 180 1.07 -18.09 17.46
N HIS A 181 1.56 -19.01 16.62
CA HIS A 181 2.92 -18.95 16.10
C HIS A 181 3.10 -17.79 15.11
N HIS A 182 2.09 -17.50 14.29
CA HIS A 182 2.08 -16.35 13.39
C HIS A 182 2.10 -15.03 14.16
N VAL A 183 1.30 -14.90 15.22
CA VAL A 183 1.30 -13.73 16.12
C VAL A 183 2.65 -13.58 16.80
N ALA A 184 3.21 -14.64 17.38
CA ALA A 184 4.51 -14.60 18.03
C ALA A 184 5.64 -14.21 17.05
N ALA A 185 5.60 -14.70 15.80
CA ALA A 185 6.55 -14.30 14.76
C ALA A 185 6.40 -12.83 14.36
N THR A 186 5.17 -12.34 14.28
CA THR A 186 4.86 -10.93 13.99
C THR A 186 5.41 -10.04 15.11
N LYS A 187 5.15 -10.38 16.38
CA LYS A 187 5.67 -9.64 17.54
C LYS A 187 7.19 -9.59 17.59
N ARG A 188 7.88 -10.69 17.26
CA ARG A 188 9.36 -10.70 17.18
C ARG A 188 9.91 -9.70 16.15
N LEU A 189 9.17 -9.42 15.09
CA LEU A 189 9.61 -8.51 14.03
C LEU A 189 9.17 -7.06 14.29
N PHE A 190 7.91 -6.86 14.64
CA PHE A 190 7.27 -5.55 14.76
C PHE A 190 7.25 -4.98 16.19
N GLY A 191 7.41 -5.82 17.21
CA GLY A 191 7.17 -5.47 18.61
C GLY A 191 5.76 -5.84 19.08
N GLU A 192 5.44 -5.52 20.33
CA GLU A 192 4.15 -5.88 20.95
C GLU A 192 2.96 -5.19 20.26
N ASP A 193 3.09 -3.92 19.91
CA ASP A 193 2.09 -3.18 19.11
C ASP A 193 2.50 -3.16 17.62
N PHE A 194 2.12 -4.21 16.90
CA PHE A 194 2.41 -4.36 15.47
C PHE A 194 1.40 -3.64 14.55
N TRP A 195 0.45 -2.90 15.12
CA TRP A 195 -0.47 -2.00 14.42
C TRP A 195 -0.58 -0.65 15.14
N PRO A 196 0.53 0.11 15.28
CA PRO A 196 0.50 1.30 16.10
C PRO A 196 -0.42 2.37 15.50
N TYR A 197 -1.22 3.02 16.34
CA TYR A 197 -2.06 4.15 15.95
C TYR A 197 -1.43 5.44 16.48
N GLY A 198 -1.58 6.53 15.71
CA GLY A 198 -1.03 7.85 16.03
C GLY A 198 0.08 8.28 15.08
N VAL A 199 0.49 9.55 15.20
CA VAL A 199 1.46 10.17 14.29
C VAL A 199 2.88 9.68 14.59
N GLU A 200 3.36 9.84 15.82
CA GLU A 200 4.77 9.55 16.15
C GLU A 200 5.22 8.11 15.84
N PRO A 201 4.49 7.05 16.25
CA PRO A 201 4.90 5.69 15.94
C PRO A 201 4.94 5.40 14.43
N ASN A 202 4.17 6.16 13.63
CA ASN A 202 4.04 6.01 12.19
C ASN A 202 4.81 7.09 11.41
N ARG A 203 5.49 8.03 12.07
CA ARG A 203 6.03 9.25 11.45
C ARG A 203 6.94 8.93 10.27
N ALA A 204 7.87 7.99 10.44
CA ALA A 204 8.78 7.55 9.37
C ALA A 204 8.03 7.00 8.13
N THR A 205 6.95 6.25 8.35
CA THR A 205 6.10 5.73 7.27
C THR A 205 5.32 6.86 6.59
N ILE A 206 4.76 7.81 7.36
CA ILE A 206 4.01 8.94 6.80
C ILE A 206 4.94 9.88 6.02
N GLU A 207 6.14 10.16 6.53
CA GLU A 207 7.19 10.93 5.84
C GLU A 207 7.61 10.25 4.54
N ALA A 208 7.78 8.93 4.55
CA ALA A 208 8.08 8.17 3.35
C ALA A 208 6.95 8.28 2.32
N LEU A 209 5.69 8.17 2.73
CA LEU A 209 4.55 8.36 1.84
C LEU A 209 4.52 9.77 1.24
N CYS A 210 4.71 10.82 2.05
CA CYS A 210 4.75 12.20 1.59
C CYS A 210 5.87 12.43 0.56
N ARG A 211 7.05 11.87 0.84
CA ARG A 211 8.19 11.90 -0.09
C ARG A 211 7.86 11.17 -1.38
N PHE A 212 7.29 9.96 -1.31
CA PHE A 212 6.94 9.17 -2.50
C PHE A 212 5.88 9.84 -3.35
N LEU A 213 4.86 10.46 -2.74
CA LEU A 213 3.85 11.23 -3.46
C LEU A 213 4.47 12.41 -4.21
N TYR A 214 5.38 13.14 -3.57
CA TYR A 214 6.06 14.28 -4.18
C TYR A 214 7.01 13.87 -5.31
N GLU A 215 7.86 12.86 -5.07
CA GLU A 215 8.80 12.34 -6.08
C GLU A 215 8.12 11.74 -7.31
N GLN A 216 6.87 11.31 -7.17
CA GLN A 216 6.03 10.78 -8.26
C GLN A 216 5.15 11.86 -8.90
N GLU A 217 5.36 13.14 -8.55
CA GLU A 217 4.63 14.31 -9.05
C GLU A 217 3.11 14.26 -8.76
N ILE A 218 2.66 13.44 -7.80
CA ILE A 218 1.25 13.34 -7.38
C ILE A 218 0.85 14.54 -6.51
N THR A 219 1.77 15.03 -5.68
CA THR A 219 1.60 16.28 -4.94
C THR A 219 2.50 17.37 -5.51
N GLN A 220 1.99 18.60 -5.61
CA GLN A 220 2.73 19.74 -6.17
C GLN A 220 3.89 20.20 -5.28
N ARG A 221 3.87 19.84 -4.00
CA ARG A 221 4.92 20.12 -3.02
C ARG A 221 5.12 18.94 -2.10
N LEU A 222 6.26 18.93 -1.42
CA LEU A 222 6.48 18.07 -0.28
C LEU A 222 5.64 18.59 0.90
N VAL A 223 4.68 17.78 1.35
CA VAL A 223 3.83 18.09 2.51
C VAL A 223 4.49 17.50 3.76
N GLY A 224 4.66 18.31 4.80
CA GLY A 224 5.17 17.86 6.09
C GLY A 224 4.11 17.08 6.87
N VAL A 225 4.55 16.11 7.68
CA VAL A 225 3.64 15.31 8.52
C VAL A 225 2.82 16.17 9.47
N ASP A 226 3.45 17.19 10.05
CA ASP A 226 2.79 18.08 11.01
C ASP A 226 1.73 18.97 10.34
N GLU A 227 1.66 19.02 9.01
CA GLU A 227 0.59 19.75 8.30
C GLU A 227 -0.67 18.90 8.09
N LEU A 228 -0.58 17.58 8.25
CA LEU A 228 -1.62 16.63 7.81
C LEU A 228 -2.66 16.32 8.88
N PHE A 229 -2.26 16.35 10.16
CA PHE A 229 -3.09 15.88 11.26
C PHE A 229 -3.58 17.05 12.10
N ALA A 230 -4.67 16.85 12.85
CA ALA A 230 -5.18 17.85 13.78
C ALA A 230 -4.11 18.26 14.81
N GLU A 231 -4.11 19.53 15.23
CA GLU A 231 -3.14 20.10 16.18
C GLU A 231 -3.02 19.27 17.47
N THR A 232 -4.13 18.70 17.94
CA THR A 232 -4.19 17.80 19.10
C THR A 232 -3.22 16.61 18.99
N PHE A 233 -2.80 16.23 17.79
CA PHE A 233 -1.86 15.15 17.51
C PHE A 233 -0.48 15.62 17.03
N GLN A 234 -0.27 16.93 16.83
CA GLN A 234 1.01 17.51 16.39
C GLN A 234 1.97 17.77 17.56
N SER A 235 1.49 17.77 18.81
CA SER A 235 2.28 18.15 19.98
C SER A 235 1.92 17.36 21.25
N ALA A 236 2.04 16.04 21.21
CA ALA A 236 2.03 15.24 22.43
C ALA A 236 3.14 14.19 22.38
N PRO A 237 4.18 14.26 23.25
CA PRO A 237 4.95 13.06 23.54
C PRO A 237 3.95 12.04 24.10
N ALA A 238 3.89 10.87 23.47
CA ALA A 238 3.01 9.79 23.89
C ALA A 238 3.19 9.52 25.40
N ARG A 239 2.23 10.00 26.20
CA ARG A 239 1.95 9.49 27.53
C ARG A 239 0.52 8.97 27.47
N LEU A 240 0.42 7.71 27.10
CA LEU A 240 -0.55 6.76 27.63
C LEU A 240 0.25 5.59 28.20
#